data_AF-A0A8J7Z3U7-F1
#
_entry.id   AF-A0A8J7Z3U7-F1
#
_cell.length_a   1.000
_cell.length_b   1.000
_cell.length_c   1.000
_cell.angle_alpha   90.00
_cell.angle_beta   90.00
_cell.angle_gamma   90.00
#
_symmetry.space_group_name_H-M   'P 1'
#
loop_
_entity.id
_entity.type
_entity.pdbx_description
1 polymer ?
#
loop_
_entity_poly.entity_id
_entity_poly.type
_entity_poly.pdbx_seq_one_letter_code
_entity_poly.pdbx_strand_id
1 'polypeptide(L)'
;MVGTIPSQAGRTRPNAAQKRIIDRWLQLDKNCSESNLEAHFVVPMFESLGIRHPQLSTQGNIALDGQSKLIPDALVYQDRSQPPVLIIENKKRCSNLANTSDGEFLTACK
;
A
#
# COMPACT_ATOMS: atom_id res chain seq x y z
N MET A 1 -30.61 11.90 15.93
CA MET A 1 -29.58 12.84 15.46
C MET A 1 -28.85 12.17 14.32
N VAL A 2 -29.00 12.69 13.10
CA VAL A 2 -28.35 12.17 11.90
C VAL A 2 -26.96 12.77 11.87
N GLY A 3 -25.92 11.93 12.00
CA GLY A 3 -24.53 12.38 11.92
C GLY A 3 -24.23 12.90 10.52
N THR A 4 -23.96 14.19 10.42
CA THR A 4 -23.55 14.86 9.19
C THR A 4 -22.18 14.33 8.77
N ILE A 5 -22.11 13.64 7.63
CA ILE A 5 -20.83 13.29 6.99
C ILE A 5 -20.15 14.61 6.57
N PRO A 6 -18.89 14.87 6.95
CA PRO A 6 -18.20 16.10 6.55
C PRO A 6 -18.18 16.22 5.02
N SER A 7 -18.55 17.41 4.53
CA SER A 7 -18.55 17.79 3.13
C SER A 7 -17.18 17.54 2.48
N GLN A 8 -17.16 17.09 1.24
CA GLN A 8 -15.98 16.91 0.38
C GLN A 8 -15.29 18.25 0.02
N ALA A 9 -14.81 18.99 1.01
CA ALA A 9 -14.02 20.20 0.81
C ALA A 9 -12.55 19.81 0.65
N GLY A 10 -12.00 19.97 -0.57
CA GLY A 10 -10.55 19.99 -0.80
C GLY A 10 -9.95 18.89 -1.67
N ARG A 11 -10.73 18.08 -2.40
CA ARG A 11 -10.14 17.11 -3.35
C ARG A 11 -9.59 17.84 -4.58
N THR A 12 -8.28 18.09 -4.59
CA THR A 12 -7.55 18.50 -5.78
C THR A 12 -7.64 17.42 -6.86
N ARG A 13 -7.72 17.84 -8.13
CA ARG A 13 -7.73 16.90 -9.26
C ARG A 13 -6.45 16.05 -9.21
N PRO A 14 -6.53 14.73 -9.46
CA PRO A 14 -5.35 13.88 -9.52
C PRO A 14 -4.34 14.44 -10.55
N ASN A 15 -3.08 14.51 -10.16
CA ASN A 15 -2.01 14.79 -11.12
C ASN A 15 -1.84 13.60 -12.10
N ALA A 16 -1.01 13.78 -13.13
CA ALA A 16 -0.85 12.75 -14.16
C ALA A 16 -0.36 11.39 -13.62
N ALA A 17 0.50 11.40 -12.59
CA ALA A 17 0.98 10.16 -11.96
C ALA A 17 -0.14 9.46 -11.17
N GLN A 18 -0.87 10.21 -10.34
CA GLN A 18 -2.02 9.70 -9.59
C GLN A 18 -3.10 9.15 -10.52
N LYS A 19 -3.37 9.83 -11.64
CA LYS A 19 -4.32 9.36 -12.65
C LYS A 19 -3.89 8.04 -13.27
N ARG A 20 -2.61 7.88 -13.64
CA ARG A 20 -2.08 6.60 -14.15
C ARG A 20 -2.23 5.45 -13.15
N ILE A 21 -1.97 5.72 -11.87
CA ILE A 21 -2.14 4.74 -10.79
C ILE A 21 -3.62 4.34 -10.68
N ILE A 22 -4.54 5.31 -10.62
CA ILE A 22 -5.98 5.04 -10.54
C ILE A 22 -6.47 4.24 -11.76
N ASP A 23 -6.11 4.67 -12.97
CA ASP A 23 -6.54 4.02 -14.21
C ASP A 23 -6.01 2.56 -14.26
N ARG A 24 -4.79 2.30 -13.81
CA ARG A 24 -4.22 0.95 -13.72
C ARG A 24 -4.91 0.09 -12.66
N TRP A 25 -5.21 0.66 -11.49
CA TRP A 25 -5.96 -0.03 -10.43
C TRP A 25 -7.35 -0.49 -10.91
N LEU A 26 -8.02 0.34 -11.70
CA LEU A 26 -9.36 0.03 -12.24
C LEU A 26 -9.35 -1.08 -13.29
N GLN A 27 -8.21 -1.30 -13.96
CA GLN A 27 -8.05 -2.35 -14.98
C GLN A 27 -7.67 -3.70 -14.39
N LEU A 28 -7.29 -3.78 -13.11
CA LEU A 28 -6.93 -5.05 -12.48
C LEU A 28 -8.17 -5.95 -12.32
N ASP A 29 -7.99 -7.25 -12.59
CA ASP A 29 -8.99 -8.25 -12.26
C ASP A 29 -9.27 -8.21 -10.74
N LYS A 30 -10.55 -8.27 -10.37
CA LYS A 30 -10.98 -8.35 -8.96
C LYS A 30 -10.41 -9.58 -8.25
N ASN A 31 -10.09 -10.62 -9.00
CA ASN A 31 -9.51 -11.86 -8.49
C ASN A 31 -7.98 -11.95 -8.64
N CYS A 32 -7.31 -10.85 -9.00
CA CYS A 32 -5.86 -10.77 -9.10
C CYS A 32 -5.19 -11.33 -7.84
N SER A 33 -4.20 -12.21 -8.03
CA SER A 33 -3.38 -12.74 -6.92
C SER A 33 -2.52 -11.62 -6.33
N GLU A 34 -2.09 -11.79 -5.08
CA GLU A 34 -1.19 -10.83 -4.42
C GLU A 34 0.13 -10.67 -5.19
N SER A 35 0.70 -11.77 -5.70
CA SER A 35 1.90 -11.74 -6.53
C SER A 35 1.73 -10.93 -7.83
N ASN A 36 0.58 -11.07 -8.49
CA ASN A 36 0.29 -10.31 -9.71
C ASN A 36 -0.01 -8.84 -9.38
N LEU A 37 -0.68 -8.57 -8.25
CA LEU A 37 -0.92 -7.22 -7.77
C LEU A 37 0.41 -6.50 -7.47
N GLU A 38 1.33 -7.19 -6.80
CA GLU A 38 2.64 -6.65 -6.48
C GLU A 38 3.43 -6.31 -7.76
N ALA A 39 3.57 -7.28 -8.67
CA ALA A 39 4.37 -7.14 -9.88
C ALA A 39 3.80 -6.12 -10.87
N HIS A 40 2.48 -6.07 -11.03
CA HIS A 40 1.85 -5.30 -12.10
C HIS A 40 1.21 -3.98 -11.66
N PHE A 41 1.11 -3.74 -10.35
CA PHE A 41 0.54 -2.51 -9.82
C PHE A 41 1.43 -1.84 -8.79
N VAL A 42 1.82 -2.55 -7.73
CA VAL A 42 2.52 -1.94 -6.58
C VAL A 42 3.91 -1.43 -6.97
N VAL A 43 4.72 -2.25 -7.66
CA VAL A 43 6.04 -1.83 -8.13
C VAL A 43 5.96 -0.65 -9.13
N PRO A 44 5.13 -0.71 -10.19
CA PRO A 44 4.94 0.45 -11.08
C PRO A 44 4.35 1.71 -10.41
N MET A 45 3.57 1.54 -9.35
CA MET A 45 3.04 2.65 -8.56
C MET A 45 4.17 3.38 -7.85
N PHE A 46 5.12 2.67 -7.24
CA PHE A 46 6.28 3.30 -6.60
C PHE A 46 7.12 4.10 -7.58
N GLU A 47 7.38 3.57 -8.76
CA GLU A 47 8.08 4.30 -9.82
C GLU A 47 7.31 5.56 -10.22
N SER A 48 5.98 5.47 -10.36
CA SER A 48 5.11 6.61 -10.68
C SER A 48 5.09 7.69 -9.61
N LEU A 49 5.32 7.32 -8.34
CA LEU A 49 5.46 8.22 -7.20
C LEU A 49 6.90 8.75 -7.02
N GLY A 50 7.84 8.30 -7.86
CA GLY A 50 9.24 8.70 -7.80
C GLY A 50 10.05 7.99 -6.72
N ILE A 51 9.52 6.93 -6.10
CA ILE A 51 10.25 6.08 -5.17
C ILE A 51 11.18 5.19 -6.00
N ARG A 52 12.49 5.30 -5.77
CA ARG A 52 13.50 4.61 -6.58
C ARG A 52 13.91 3.28 -5.93
N HIS A 53 14.36 2.32 -6.74
CA HIS A 53 14.85 1.01 -6.27
C HIS A 53 15.80 1.03 -5.05
N PRO A 54 16.76 1.96 -4.91
CA PRO A 54 17.63 2.01 -3.73
C PRO A 54 16.88 2.24 -2.42
N GLN A 55 15.71 2.87 -2.48
CA GLN A 55 14.84 3.17 -1.34
C GLN A 55 13.93 1.98 -0.99
N LEU A 56 13.80 0.98 -1.86
CA LEU A 56 12.89 -0.15 -1.70
C LEU A 56 13.64 -1.41 -1.30
N SER A 57 13.16 -2.07 -0.25
CA SER A 57 13.58 -3.42 0.13
C SER A 57 12.37 -4.34 0.20
N THR A 58 12.33 -5.37 -0.64
CA THR A 58 11.28 -6.40 -0.67
C THR A 58 11.68 -7.68 0.06
N GLN A 59 12.82 -7.67 0.76
CA GLN A 59 13.38 -8.81 1.49
C GLN A 59 13.77 -8.44 2.93
N GLY A 60 13.29 -7.30 3.44
CA GLY A 60 13.67 -6.80 4.75
C GLY A 60 12.96 -7.56 5.87
N ASN A 61 13.73 -8.04 6.85
CA ASN A 61 13.19 -8.51 8.13
C ASN A 61 13.15 -7.33 9.11
N ILE A 62 11.98 -7.08 9.70
CA ILE A 62 11.81 -6.05 10.74
C ILE A 62 11.72 -6.62 12.16
N ALA A 63 11.78 -7.96 12.30
CA ALA A 63 11.74 -8.60 13.60
C ALA A 63 13.03 -8.31 14.40
N LEU A 64 12.87 -8.13 15.70
CA LEU A 64 14.00 -8.06 16.63
C LEU A 64 14.69 -9.42 16.74
N ASP A 65 15.97 -9.42 17.11
CA ASP A 65 16.72 -10.66 17.34
C ASP A 65 15.97 -11.58 18.32
N GLY A 66 15.70 -12.81 17.89
CA GLY A 66 14.95 -13.81 18.67
C GLY A 66 13.43 -13.78 18.48
N GLN A 67 12.87 -12.87 17.67
CA GLN A 67 11.46 -12.88 17.30
C GLN A 67 11.19 -13.61 15.96
N SER A 68 9.96 -14.11 15.80
CA SER A 68 9.49 -14.69 14.53
C SER A 68 9.68 -13.70 13.39
N LYS A 69 10.28 -14.14 12.28
CA LYS A 69 10.55 -13.31 11.10
C LYS A 69 9.25 -12.68 10.60
N LEU A 70 9.11 -11.36 10.79
CA LEU A 70 8.11 -10.55 10.12
C LEU A 70 8.77 -9.98 8.88
N ILE A 71 8.32 -10.44 7.71
CA ILE A 71 8.84 -10.05 6.41
C ILE A 71 7.71 -9.32 5.69
N PRO A 72 7.68 -7.98 5.74
CA PRO A 72 6.73 -7.20 4.95
C PRO A 72 7.03 -7.35 3.45
N ASP A 73 6.00 -7.16 2.62
CA ASP A 73 6.16 -7.22 1.16
C ASP A 73 7.09 -6.11 0.65
N ALA A 74 7.03 -4.92 1.24
CA ALA A 74 8.03 -3.89 0.98
C ALA A 74 8.30 -2.95 2.16
N LEU A 75 9.55 -2.50 2.25
CA LEU A 75 10.04 -1.45 3.13
C LEU A 75 10.56 -0.30 2.28
N VAL A 76 10.11 0.91 2.57
CA VAL A 76 10.58 2.14 1.92
C VAL A 76 11.44 2.94 2.89
N TYR A 77 12.64 3.28 2.45
CA TYR A 77 13.64 4.03 3.21
C TYR A 77 13.87 5.39 2.57
N GLN A 78 13.98 6.42 3.40
CA GLN A 78 14.59 7.68 2.97
C GLN A 78 16.12 7.54 2.89
N ASP A 79 16.71 6.88 3.90
CA ASP A 79 18.10 6.47 4.01
C ASP A 79 18.14 5.05 4.62
N ARG A 80 18.95 4.14 4.08
CA ARG A 80 19.07 2.76 4.58
C ARG A 80 19.85 2.65 5.89
N SER A 81 20.54 3.71 6.33
CA SER A 81 21.15 3.76 7.66
C SER A 81 20.12 3.96 8.78
N GLN A 82 18.88 4.32 8.42
CA GLN A 82 17.78 4.61 9.33
C GLN A 82 16.67 3.55 9.22
N PRO A 83 15.75 3.49 10.20
CA PRO A 83 14.53 2.70 10.07
C PRO A 83 13.72 3.09 8.81
N PRO A 84 12.92 2.15 8.25
CA PRO A 84 12.07 2.45 7.11
C PRO A 84 11.03 3.51 7.49
N VAL A 85 10.74 4.40 6.55
CA VAL A 85 9.73 5.46 6.71
C VAL A 85 8.32 4.97 6.35
N LEU A 86 8.23 3.86 5.61
CA LEU A 86 6.97 3.22 5.25
C LEU A 86 7.16 1.69 5.17
N ILE A 87 6.16 0.97 5.68
CA ILE A 87 6.04 -0.49 5.59
C ILE A 87 4.79 -0.78 4.77
N ILE A 88 4.89 -1.72 3.85
CA ILE A 88 3.84 -2.03 2.89
C ILE A 88 3.57 -3.52 2.93
N GLU A 89 2.27 -3.82 3.06
CA GLU A 89 1.73 -5.16 3.02
C GLU A 89 0.65 -5.19 1.93
N ASN A 90 0.85 -6.04 0.94
CA ASN A 90 -0.08 -6.29 -0.14
C ASN A 90 -1.09 -7.34 0.32
N LYS A 91 -2.37 -7.08 0.06
CA LYS A 91 -3.45 -8.01 0.34
C LYS A 91 -4.38 -8.11 -0.86
N LYS A 92 -4.93 -9.31 -1.08
CA LYS A 92 -5.94 -9.51 -2.11
C LYS A 92 -7.12 -8.57 -1.88
N ARG A 93 -7.67 -8.04 -2.96
CA ARG A 93 -8.87 -7.22 -2.91
C ARG A 93 -10.06 -8.07 -2.46
N CYS A 94 -10.54 -7.83 -1.25
CA CYS A 94 -11.77 -8.42 -0.72
C CYS A 94 -12.71 -7.30 -0.24
N SER A 95 -14.02 -7.52 -0.40
CA SER A 95 -15.06 -6.50 -0.17
C SER A 95 -15.13 -6.03 1.28
N ASN A 96 -14.76 -6.90 2.21
CA ASN A 96 -14.58 -6.62 3.63
C ASN A 96 -13.46 -5.57 3.84
N LEU A 97 -12.28 -5.74 3.25
CA LEU A 97 -11.18 -4.78 3.43
C LEU A 97 -11.45 -3.42 2.76
N ALA A 98 -12.15 -3.40 1.63
CA ALA A 98 -12.39 -2.16 0.86
C ALA A 98 -13.22 -1.09 1.60
N ASN A 99 -13.98 -1.49 2.63
CA ASN A 99 -14.82 -0.59 3.43
C ASN A 99 -14.40 -0.54 4.90
N THR A 100 -13.31 -1.22 5.28
CA THR A 100 -12.84 -1.26 6.66
C THR A 100 -12.13 0.05 7.02
N SER A 101 -12.36 0.55 8.23
CA SER A 101 -11.67 1.73 8.74
C SER A 101 -10.20 1.43 9.07
N ASP A 102 -9.32 2.43 9.04
CA ASP A 102 -7.88 2.24 9.31
C ASP A 102 -7.62 1.55 10.66
N GLY A 103 -8.43 1.86 11.70
CA GLY A 103 -8.30 1.25 13.03
C GLY A 103 -8.71 -0.23 13.10
N GLU A 104 -9.49 -0.71 12.15
CA GLU A 104 -10.00 -2.08 12.11
C GLU A 104 -9.29 -2.94 11.06
N PHE A 105 -8.43 -2.33 10.23
CA PHE A 105 -7.78 -2.97 9.09
C PHE A 105 -7.00 -4.22 9.48
N LEU A 106 -6.21 -4.17 10.56
CA LEU A 106 -5.41 -5.31 11.04
C LEU A 106 -6.29 -6.49 11.48
N THR A 107 -7.47 -6.23 12.03
CA THR A 107 -8.41 -7.27 12.44
C THR A 107 -9.11 -7.88 11.24
N ALA A 108 -9.45 -7.07 10.24
CA ALA A 108 -10.12 -7.51 9.02
C ALA A 108 -9.19 -8.27 8.05
N CYS A 109 -7.86 -8.18 8.23
CA CYS A 109 -6.87 -8.95 7.48
C CYS A 109 -6.63 -10.37 8.01
N LYS A 110 -7.23 -10.74 9.16
CA LYS A 110 -7.16 -12.11 9.73
C LYS A 110 -8.13 -13.05 9.02
#